data_AF-A0A6L8DG87-F1
#
_entry.id   AF-A0A6L8DG87-F1
#
_cell.length_a   1.000
_cell.length_b   1.000
_cell.length_c   1.000
_cell.angle_alpha   90.00
_cell.angle_beta   90.00
_cell.angle_gamma   90.00
#
_symmetry.space_group_name_H-M   'P 1'
#
loop_
_entity.id
_entity.type
_entity.pdbx_description
1 polymer ?
#
loop_
_entity_poly.entity_id
_entity_poly.type
_entity_poly.pdbx_seq_one_letter_code
_entity_poly.pdbx_strand_id
1 'polypeptide(L)'
;MYDVDAIAAFDRENVADIKARQGRINEDGRAAGLKITDVRTYRVLMPWRGTKRWDGSAEGFSFAEFETDQGLVGVAEGLSSEADALRSRVLGKNPFEPEVRGLMGLAYWDLVGKIAGKPLYRYLREVFELETPVVTKIPIAAYTWYRFPDVNGEHEVTFDTYPRHVKSLMEDETFRIIKLSMCDFEPHRYIELIHNIRDEVGFDVDIRVDPHASWSESEALRFMQGVEDCRIEWIEEPVGGRFENIFRAGHRLRHMSSIPISSHVWLPPLRRDAAPRPYGAYVSGRYGDETLDQPLDLGAMRRHVPADVSAPDAYAGPLALKRYYDTARFMGMELGMHSAYELGPGTAIRLHVAAFAFPYTIPYHIVHGNGTMPMSLHGLDAHYNQWVGDVIKGGKMPYEDGCLRVPEGTGLGVELDHDLLDEYRWTEEKQDLHTRHIEAIRANHLDRLGWRKDRMGWLR
;
A
#
# COMPACT_ATOMS: atom_id res chain seq x y z
N MET A 1 -14.35 -20.93 -14.63
CA MET A 1 -15.18 -20.12 -13.72
C MET A 1 -14.93 -20.66 -12.32
N TYR A 2 -14.71 -19.79 -11.33
CA TYR A 2 -14.37 -20.23 -9.98
C TYR A 2 -15.51 -21.01 -9.32
N ASP A 3 -15.16 -22.06 -8.58
CA ASP A 3 -16.09 -22.72 -7.66
C ASP A 3 -16.23 -21.84 -6.40
N VAL A 4 -17.22 -20.96 -6.42
CA VAL A 4 -17.40 -20.01 -5.32
C VAL A 4 -17.86 -20.67 -4.02
N ASP A 5 -18.44 -21.87 -4.09
CA ASP A 5 -18.86 -22.60 -2.88
C ASP A 5 -17.63 -23.23 -2.21
N ALA A 6 -16.68 -23.74 -3.00
CA ALA A 6 -15.37 -24.16 -2.52
C ALA A 6 -14.55 -22.98 -1.96
N ILE A 7 -14.55 -21.82 -2.63
CA ILE A 7 -13.90 -20.60 -2.11
C ILE A 7 -14.52 -20.20 -0.77
N ALA A 8 -15.85 -20.21 -0.67
CA ALA A 8 -16.55 -19.87 0.57
C ALA A 8 -16.20 -20.83 1.71
N ALA A 9 -16.09 -22.13 1.42
CA ALA A 9 -15.71 -23.12 2.40
C ALA A 9 -14.27 -22.90 2.89
N PHE A 10 -13.33 -22.76 1.95
CA PHE A 10 -11.93 -22.48 2.25
C PHE A 10 -11.76 -21.20 3.08
N ASP A 11 -12.38 -20.09 2.67
CA ASP A 11 -12.25 -18.80 3.37
C ASP A 11 -12.81 -18.88 4.80
N ARG A 12 -13.92 -19.60 5.02
CA ARG A 12 -14.45 -19.81 6.38
C ARG A 12 -13.50 -20.59 7.27
N GLU A 13 -12.92 -21.68 6.75
CA GLU A 13 -11.93 -22.48 7.47
C GLU A 13 -10.68 -21.66 7.78
N ASN A 14 -10.21 -20.88 6.81
CA ASN A 14 -9.05 -20.01 6.95
C ASN A 14 -9.26 -18.93 8.02
N VAL A 15 -10.41 -18.23 8.00
CA VAL A 15 -10.75 -17.24 9.02
C VAL A 15 -10.82 -17.88 10.42
N ALA A 16 -11.37 -19.09 10.53
CA ALA A 16 -11.44 -19.80 11.80
C ALA A 16 -10.05 -20.16 12.35
N ASP A 17 -9.14 -20.66 11.51
CA ASP A 17 -7.75 -20.93 11.89
C ASP A 17 -7.00 -19.65 12.32
N ILE A 18 -7.09 -18.59 11.51
CA ILE A 18 -6.47 -17.30 11.81
C ILE A 18 -6.96 -16.75 13.17
N LYS A 19 -8.25 -16.88 13.47
CA LYS A 19 -8.82 -16.47 14.76
C LYS A 19 -8.34 -17.31 15.93
N ALA A 20 -8.26 -18.62 15.77
CA ALA A 20 -7.71 -19.49 16.81
C ALA A 20 -6.26 -19.10 17.14
N ARG A 21 -5.46 -18.82 16.10
CA ARG A 21 -4.07 -18.36 16.24
C ARG A 21 -3.97 -16.95 16.83
N GLN A 22 -4.87 -16.02 16.49
CA GLN A 22 -4.96 -14.72 17.14
C GLN A 22 -5.26 -14.86 18.64
N GLY A 23 -6.10 -15.83 19.03
CA GLY A 23 -6.31 -16.19 20.43
C GLY A 23 -5.01 -16.55 21.14
N ARG A 24 -4.20 -17.43 20.52
CA ARG A 24 -2.86 -17.80 21.04
C ARG A 24 -1.93 -16.60 21.18
N ILE A 25 -1.90 -15.68 20.20
CA ILE A 25 -1.10 -14.44 20.31
C ILE A 25 -1.45 -13.65 21.57
N ASN A 26 -2.76 -13.54 21.86
CA ASN A 26 -3.23 -12.78 23.01
C ASN A 26 -2.98 -13.50 24.34
N GLU A 27 -3.03 -14.84 24.35
CA GLU A 27 -2.80 -15.68 25.53
C GLU A 27 -1.29 -15.85 25.85
N ASP A 28 -0.47 -16.14 24.83
CA ASP A 28 0.97 -16.42 24.95
C ASP A 28 1.79 -15.14 25.21
N GLY A 29 1.31 -13.99 24.74
CA GLY A 29 2.01 -12.70 24.85
C GLY A 29 2.08 -12.12 26.27
N ARG A 30 1.83 -12.88 27.35
CA ARG A 30 1.79 -12.37 28.75
C ARG A 30 0.92 -11.11 28.90
N ALA A 31 -0.09 -10.97 28.03
CA ALA A 31 -0.84 -9.74 27.85
C ALA A 31 -1.67 -9.39 29.09
N ALA A 32 -2.12 -10.38 29.86
CA ALA A 32 -3.10 -10.25 30.93
C ALA A 32 -2.78 -9.17 32.00
N GLY A 33 -1.51 -8.76 32.14
CA GLY A 33 -1.09 -7.74 33.11
C GLY A 33 -0.72 -6.38 32.53
N LEU A 34 -0.59 -6.23 31.21
CA LEU A 34 -0.12 -4.97 30.59
C LEU A 34 -1.21 -3.91 30.67
N LYS A 35 -0.79 -2.69 31.02
CA LYS A 35 -1.66 -1.52 31.00
C LYS A 35 -0.99 -0.38 30.27
N ILE A 36 -1.75 0.30 29.42
CA ILE A 36 -1.29 1.53 28.77
C ILE A 36 -1.23 2.63 29.82
N THR A 37 -0.05 3.22 30.03
CA THR A 37 0.22 4.26 31.04
C THR A 37 0.31 5.65 30.44
N ASP A 38 0.76 5.78 29.18
CA ASP A 38 0.82 7.04 28.46
C ASP A 38 0.57 6.84 26.96
N VAL A 39 0.08 7.89 26.29
CA VAL A 39 -0.13 7.91 24.84
C VAL A 39 0.30 9.24 24.28
N ARG A 40 1.45 9.29 23.60
CA ARG A 40 1.93 10.51 22.94
C ARG A 40 1.51 10.48 21.48
N THR A 41 0.99 11.58 20.96
CA THR A 41 0.54 11.68 19.57
C THR A 41 1.29 12.79 18.86
N TYR A 42 1.59 12.58 17.59
CA TYR A 42 2.34 13.51 16.77
C TYR A 42 1.62 13.72 15.44
N ARG A 43 1.70 14.94 14.92
CA ARG A 43 1.25 15.26 13.57
C ARG A 43 2.42 15.86 12.82
N VAL A 44 2.71 15.31 11.65
CA VAL A 44 3.79 15.78 10.79
C VAL A 44 3.23 16.10 9.41
N LEU A 45 3.92 16.99 8.71
CA LEU A 45 3.71 17.30 7.31
C LEU A 45 4.98 16.89 6.57
N MET A 46 4.93 15.79 5.82
CA MET A 46 6.06 15.27 5.08
C MET A 46 6.02 15.79 3.63
N PRO A 47 7.03 16.55 3.19
CA PRO A 47 7.12 16.98 1.80
C PRO A 47 7.31 15.82 0.82
N TRP A 48 6.76 15.98 -0.38
CA TRP A 48 7.07 15.12 -1.52
C TRP A 48 8.32 15.63 -2.25
N ARG A 49 9.05 14.72 -2.90
CA ARG A 49 10.05 15.08 -3.93
C ARG A 49 9.30 15.51 -5.19
N GLY A 50 9.20 16.83 -5.39
CA GLY A 50 8.33 17.42 -6.40
C GLY A 50 6.89 17.57 -5.92
N THR A 51 5.99 17.95 -6.82
CA THR A 51 4.56 18.07 -6.55
C THR A 51 3.78 17.08 -7.40
N LYS A 52 3.16 16.10 -6.73
CA LYS A 52 2.29 15.11 -7.37
C LYS A 52 1.07 15.80 -8.00
N ARG A 53 0.85 15.49 -9.28
CA ARG A 53 -0.25 16.02 -10.12
C ARG A 53 -0.29 17.53 -10.05
N TRP A 54 -1.20 18.11 -9.28
CA TRP A 54 -1.36 19.55 -9.02
C TRP A 54 -1.86 19.80 -7.59
N ASP A 55 -1.69 18.82 -6.70
CA ASP A 55 -2.32 18.81 -5.39
C ASP A 55 -1.52 18.13 -4.27
N GLY A 56 -0.44 17.39 -4.58
CA GLY A 56 0.36 16.68 -3.59
C GLY A 56 1.79 17.20 -3.47
N SER A 57 2.01 18.37 -2.84
CA SER A 57 3.36 18.87 -2.52
C SER A 57 3.87 18.46 -1.14
N ALA A 58 2.96 18.14 -0.22
CA ALA A 58 3.24 17.49 1.05
C ALA A 58 2.02 16.67 1.50
N GLU A 59 2.23 15.70 2.38
CA GLU A 59 1.16 14.87 2.95
C GLU A 59 1.20 14.92 4.48
N GLY A 60 0.02 14.95 5.09
CA GLY A 60 -0.12 14.96 6.54
C GLY A 60 -0.13 13.54 7.11
N PHE A 61 0.69 13.28 8.11
CA PHE A 61 0.73 12.01 8.83
C PHE A 61 0.46 12.21 10.31
N SER A 62 -0.15 11.20 10.92
CA SER A 62 -0.34 11.11 12.37
C SER A 62 0.38 9.89 12.92
N PHE A 63 0.99 10.06 14.09
CA PHE A 63 1.70 9.00 14.80
C PHE A 63 1.25 8.95 16.25
N ALA A 64 1.41 7.80 16.89
CA ALA A 64 1.39 7.73 18.34
C ALA A 64 2.36 6.72 18.91
N GLU A 65 2.74 6.95 20.15
CA GLU A 65 3.45 6.03 21.03
C GLU A 65 2.53 5.63 22.17
N PHE A 66 2.33 4.34 22.37
CA PHE A 66 1.56 3.77 23.48
C PHE A 66 2.53 3.13 24.46
N GLU A 67 2.78 3.81 25.58
CA GLU A 67 3.66 3.33 26.64
C GLU A 67 2.87 2.43 27.59
N THR A 68 3.53 1.36 28.06
CA THR A 68 2.96 0.39 28.98
C THR A 68 3.61 0.45 30.36
N ASP A 69 2.95 -0.11 31.37
CA ASP A 69 3.47 -0.25 32.74
C ASP A 69 4.70 -1.16 32.88
N GLN A 70 5.10 -1.82 31.78
CA GLN A 70 6.32 -2.62 31.68
C GLN A 70 7.43 -1.93 30.87
N GLY A 71 7.25 -0.65 30.50
CA GLY A 71 8.24 0.14 29.77
C GLY A 71 8.31 -0.18 28.27
N LEU A 72 7.42 -1.01 27.74
CA LEU A 72 7.29 -1.21 26.29
C LEU A 72 6.51 -0.04 25.67
N VAL A 73 6.98 0.42 24.52
CA VAL A 73 6.34 1.47 23.73
C VAL A 73 5.93 0.90 22.38
N GLY A 74 4.64 0.91 22.06
CA GLY A 74 4.12 0.55 20.74
C GLY A 74 3.97 1.78 19.85
N VAL A 75 4.50 1.72 18.62
CA VAL A 75 4.41 2.81 17.64
C VAL A 75 3.22 2.60 16.71
N ALA A 76 2.45 3.65 16.42
CA ALA A 76 1.35 3.64 15.45
C ALA A 76 1.54 4.71 14.37
N GLU A 77 1.04 4.43 13.17
CA GLU A 77 0.93 5.38 12.05
C GLU A 77 -0.51 5.44 11.53
N GLY A 78 -0.98 6.66 11.22
CA GLY A 78 -2.27 6.94 10.60
C GLY A 78 -3.47 6.70 11.52
N LEU A 79 -3.42 7.33 12.70
CA LEU A 79 -4.54 7.42 13.62
C LEU A 79 -5.50 8.53 13.21
N SER A 80 -6.80 8.25 13.30
CA SER A 80 -7.88 9.18 12.92
C SER A 80 -8.49 9.95 14.11
N SER A 81 -8.10 9.63 15.35
CA SER A 81 -8.66 10.24 16.57
C SER A 81 -7.74 11.29 17.17
N GLU A 82 -8.34 12.37 17.69
CA GLU A 82 -7.65 13.39 18.50
C GLU A 82 -7.02 12.78 19.76
N ALA A 83 -5.92 13.37 20.22
CA ALA A 83 -5.08 12.83 21.30
C ALA A 83 -5.86 12.54 22.59
N ASP A 84 -6.67 13.50 23.06
CA ASP A 84 -7.44 13.38 24.30
C ASP A 84 -8.53 12.31 24.21
N ALA A 85 -9.21 12.23 23.04
CA ALA A 85 -10.21 11.23 22.77
C ALA A 85 -9.60 9.83 22.76
N LEU A 86 -8.41 9.67 22.17
CA LEU A 86 -7.68 8.40 22.18
C LEU A 86 -7.24 8.03 23.60
N ARG A 87 -6.58 8.94 24.33
CA ARG A 87 -6.13 8.74 25.72
C ARG A 87 -7.27 8.25 26.62
N SER A 88 -8.43 8.91 26.58
CA SER A 88 -9.58 8.55 27.42
C SER A 88 -10.12 7.13 27.19
N ARG A 89 -9.87 6.55 26.01
CA ARG A 89 -10.39 5.23 25.63
C ARG A 89 -9.43 4.08 25.92
N VAL A 90 -8.13 4.37 26.04
CA VAL A 90 -7.07 3.34 26.10
C VAL A 90 -6.26 3.34 27.40
N LEU A 91 -6.17 4.47 28.11
CA LEU A 91 -5.37 4.55 29.35
C LEU A 91 -5.91 3.61 30.43
N GLY A 92 -4.98 2.93 31.12
CA GLY A 92 -5.27 1.95 32.16
C GLY A 92 -5.84 0.62 31.66
N LYS A 93 -6.10 0.50 30.36
CA LYS A 93 -6.60 -0.72 29.72
C LYS A 93 -5.49 -1.57 29.14
N ASN A 94 -5.81 -2.82 28.90
CA ASN A 94 -4.92 -3.77 28.27
C ASN A 94 -4.89 -3.56 26.74
N PRO A 95 -3.71 -3.42 26.11
CA PRO A 95 -3.61 -3.23 24.66
C PRO A 95 -4.18 -4.39 23.82
N PHE A 96 -4.36 -5.58 24.41
CA PHE A 96 -4.89 -6.77 23.76
C PHE A 96 -6.40 -6.93 23.87
N GLU A 97 -7.08 -6.06 24.62
CA GLU A 97 -8.55 -6.04 24.64
C GLU A 97 -9.09 -5.71 23.25
N PRO A 98 -10.12 -6.43 22.73
CA PRO A 98 -10.65 -6.22 21.38
C PRO A 98 -11.08 -4.79 21.06
N GLU A 99 -11.56 -4.04 22.05
CA GLU A 99 -11.97 -2.65 21.94
C GLU A 99 -10.81 -1.64 21.91
N VAL A 100 -9.65 -2.04 22.44
CA VAL A 100 -8.43 -1.21 22.49
C VAL A 100 -7.56 -1.45 21.26
N ARG A 101 -7.35 -2.72 20.88
CA ARG A 101 -6.48 -3.09 19.74
C ARG A 101 -6.84 -2.35 18.44
N GLY A 102 -8.13 -2.19 18.15
CA GLY A 102 -8.60 -1.50 16.94
C GLY A 102 -8.27 0.00 16.95
N LEU A 103 -8.09 0.59 18.12
CA LEU A 103 -7.69 2.00 18.27
C LEU A 103 -6.18 2.20 18.15
N MET A 104 -5.41 1.16 18.47
CA MET A 104 -3.95 1.19 18.38
C MET A 104 -3.46 0.90 16.97
N GLY A 105 -4.24 0.13 16.18
CA GLY A 105 -3.89 -0.23 14.81
C GLY A 105 -2.51 -0.90 14.74
N LEU A 106 -1.59 -0.27 14.04
CA LEU A 106 -0.20 -0.71 13.90
C LEU A 106 0.55 -0.92 15.24
N ALA A 107 0.27 -0.13 16.28
CA ALA A 107 0.94 -0.27 17.59
C ALA A 107 0.63 -1.59 18.30
N TYR A 108 -0.53 -2.18 18.05
CA TYR A 108 -0.84 -3.51 18.58
C TYR A 108 0.16 -4.54 18.05
N TRP A 109 0.47 -4.50 16.75
CA TRP A 109 1.41 -5.42 16.12
C TRP A 109 2.85 -5.20 16.56
N ASP A 110 3.24 -3.94 16.76
CA ASP A 110 4.54 -3.62 17.31
C ASP A 110 4.72 -4.20 18.73
N LEU A 111 3.71 -4.03 19.59
CA LEU A 111 3.71 -4.62 20.93
C LEU A 111 3.72 -6.15 20.90
N VAL A 112 2.98 -6.78 19.99
CA VAL A 112 2.97 -8.24 19.82
C VAL A 112 4.39 -8.77 19.63
N GLY A 113 5.18 -8.21 18.71
CA GLY A 113 6.56 -8.65 18.51
C GLY A 113 7.49 -8.26 19.67
N LYS A 114 7.31 -7.06 20.26
CA LYS A 114 8.12 -6.60 21.40
C LYS A 114 7.98 -7.51 22.62
N ILE A 115 6.75 -7.91 22.95
CA ILE A 115 6.50 -8.79 24.10
C ILE A 115 7.00 -10.21 23.82
N ALA A 116 6.88 -10.69 22.58
CA ALA A 116 7.48 -11.95 22.16
C ALA A 116 9.03 -11.91 22.13
N GLY A 117 9.64 -10.72 22.24
CA GLY A 117 11.08 -10.54 22.13
C GLY A 117 11.62 -10.86 20.74
N LYS A 118 10.80 -10.71 19.69
CA LYS A 118 11.12 -11.13 18.31
C LYS A 118 10.68 -10.07 17.29
N PRO A 119 11.31 -10.02 16.11
CA PRO A 119 10.71 -9.35 14.96
C PRO A 119 9.33 -9.91 14.70
N LEU A 120 8.36 -9.04 14.40
CA LEU A 120 6.96 -9.39 14.26
C LEU A 120 6.77 -10.57 13.29
N TYR A 121 7.41 -10.51 12.12
CA TYR A 121 7.29 -11.57 11.11
C TYR A 121 7.72 -12.94 11.65
N ARG A 122 8.81 -13.01 12.43
CA ARG A 122 9.31 -14.28 12.97
C ARG A 122 8.31 -14.86 13.96
N TYR A 123 7.79 -14.03 14.85
CA TYR A 123 6.79 -14.47 15.82
C TYR A 123 5.51 -14.94 15.14
N LEU A 124 4.99 -14.18 14.16
CA LEU A 124 3.81 -14.59 13.40
C LEU A 124 4.06 -15.91 12.66
N ARG A 125 5.23 -16.12 12.06
CA ARG A 125 5.55 -17.40 11.41
C ARG A 125 5.58 -18.58 12.37
N GLU A 126 6.04 -18.40 13.60
CA GLU A 126 6.00 -19.45 14.63
C GLU A 126 4.56 -19.74 15.08
N VAL A 127 3.77 -18.70 15.36
CA VAL A 127 2.35 -18.83 15.71
C VAL A 127 1.56 -19.51 14.59
N PHE A 128 1.93 -19.24 13.34
CA PHE A 128 1.33 -19.84 12.15
C PHE A 128 1.99 -21.13 11.70
N GLU A 129 3.02 -21.60 12.42
CA GLU A 129 3.74 -22.85 12.14
C GLU A 129 4.20 -22.94 10.66
N LEU A 130 4.68 -21.82 10.11
CA LEU A 130 5.01 -21.70 8.69
C LEU A 130 6.41 -22.23 8.39
N GLU A 131 6.46 -23.40 7.74
CA GLU A 131 7.71 -24.06 7.33
C GLU A 131 8.29 -23.57 6.00
N THR A 132 7.61 -22.62 5.33
CA THR A 132 8.10 -22.08 4.05
C THR A 132 9.40 -21.27 4.23
N PRO A 133 10.23 -21.13 3.18
CA PRO A 133 11.37 -20.22 3.21
C PRO A 133 10.97 -18.78 3.58
N VAL A 134 11.80 -18.14 4.39
CA VAL A 134 11.65 -16.72 4.74
C VAL A 134 12.39 -15.88 3.70
N VAL A 135 11.72 -14.83 3.20
CA VAL A 135 12.38 -13.77 2.44
C VAL A 135 12.33 -12.49 3.25
N THR A 136 13.50 -11.91 3.48
CA THR A 136 13.67 -10.67 4.26
C THR A 136 14.22 -9.51 3.43
N LYS A 137 14.52 -9.74 2.15
CA LYS A 137 14.84 -8.71 1.15
C LYS A 137 13.67 -8.64 0.18
N ILE A 138 12.83 -7.62 0.34
CA ILE A 138 11.51 -7.52 -0.31
C ILE A 138 11.62 -6.58 -1.52
N PRO A 139 11.35 -7.02 -2.75
CA PRO A 139 11.35 -6.16 -3.93
C PRO A 139 10.28 -5.07 -3.81
N ILE A 140 10.64 -3.84 -4.15
CA ILE A 140 9.75 -2.68 -4.13
C ILE A 140 9.63 -2.10 -5.53
N ALA A 141 8.40 -1.79 -5.95
CA ALA A 141 8.15 -1.00 -7.14
C ALA A 141 8.28 0.48 -6.82
N ALA A 142 9.15 1.19 -7.56
CA ALA A 142 9.22 2.63 -7.49
C ALA A 142 7.95 3.22 -8.08
N TYR A 143 7.11 3.83 -7.24
CA TYR A 143 5.94 4.55 -7.74
C TYR A 143 6.41 5.90 -8.31
N THR A 144 6.04 6.21 -9.54
CA THR A 144 6.42 7.39 -10.32
C THR A 144 5.21 8.07 -10.97
N TRP A 145 5.32 9.37 -11.27
CA TRP A 145 4.27 10.17 -11.93
C TRP A 145 4.86 11.38 -12.64
N TYR A 146 4.07 11.98 -13.53
CA TYR A 146 4.32 13.34 -14.03
C TYR A 146 4.19 14.30 -12.85
N ARG A 147 5.21 15.10 -12.55
CA ARG A 147 5.24 15.94 -11.35
C ARG A 147 5.75 17.34 -11.62
N PHE A 148 5.05 18.33 -11.08
CA PHE A 148 5.53 19.71 -11.05
C PHE A 148 6.71 19.86 -10.08
N PRO A 149 7.44 20.98 -10.13
CA PRO A 149 8.48 21.26 -9.15
C PRO A 149 7.96 21.27 -7.72
N ASP A 150 8.84 21.04 -6.75
CA ASP A 150 8.56 21.27 -5.34
C ASP A 150 8.52 22.77 -4.99
N VAL A 151 8.36 23.09 -3.70
CA VAL A 151 8.30 24.47 -3.20
C VAL A 151 9.59 25.26 -3.43
N ASN A 152 10.70 24.59 -3.71
CA ASN A 152 11.99 25.20 -4.01
C ASN A 152 12.24 25.33 -5.53
N GLY A 153 11.31 24.84 -6.37
CA GLY A 153 11.45 24.84 -7.82
C GLY A 153 12.27 23.66 -8.35
N GLU A 154 12.45 22.60 -7.57
CA GLU A 154 13.27 21.44 -7.92
C GLU A 154 12.43 20.19 -8.23
N HIS A 155 13.10 19.15 -8.74
CA HIS A 155 12.56 17.81 -8.94
C HIS A 155 11.41 17.67 -9.95
N GLU A 156 11.21 18.58 -10.90
CA GLU A 156 10.19 18.41 -11.95
C GLU A 156 10.42 17.14 -12.81
N VAL A 157 9.33 16.47 -13.20
CA VAL A 157 9.34 15.36 -14.17
C VAL A 157 8.22 15.58 -15.17
N THR A 158 8.59 15.79 -16.43
CA THR A 158 7.67 15.97 -17.56
C THR A 158 7.66 14.71 -18.43
N PHE A 159 6.76 14.62 -19.42
CA PHE A 159 6.76 13.52 -20.40
C PHE A 159 8.12 13.35 -21.11
N ASP A 160 8.80 14.47 -21.41
CA ASP A 160 10.09 14.46 -22.11
C ASP A 160 11.25 14.00 -21.22
N THR A 161 11.19 14.30 -19.92
CA THR A 161 12.24 13.92 -18.96
C THR A 161 11.98 12.59 -18.27
N TYR A 162 10.74 12.09 -18.34
CA TYR A 162 10.30 10.87 -17.66
C TYR A 162 11.16 9.64 -17.98
N PRO A 163 11.46 9.29 -19.25
CA PRO A 163 12.25 8.09 -19.54
C PRO A 163 13.61 8.11 -18.86
N ARG A 164 14.29 9.27 -18.92
CA ARG A 164 15.58 9.48 -18.24
C ARG A 164 15.45 9.47 -16.72
N HIS A 165 14.35 9.99 -16.16
CA HIS A 165 14.07 9.88 -14.73
C HIS A 165 13.90 8.42 -14.29
N VAL A 166 13.15 7.63 -15.05
CA VAL A 166 13.02 6.19 -14.78
C VAL A 166 14.37 5.50 -14.82
N LYS A 167 15.19 5.80 -15.85
CA LYS A 167 16.55 5.26 -15.93
C LYS A 167 17.41 5.62 -14.72
N SER A 168 17.35 6.86 -14.23
CA SER A 168 18.11 7.25 -13.04
C SER A 168 17.68 6.45 -11.81
N LEU A 169 16.40 6.12 -11.65
CA LEU A 169 15.94 5.23 -10.58
C LEU A 169 16.54 3.81 -10.69
N MET A 170 16.84 3.34 -11.90
CA MET A 170 17.48 2.04 -12.13
C MET A 170 18.99 2.10 -11.86
N GLU A 171 19.64 3.25 -12.10
CA GLU A 171 21.08 3.43 -11.91
C GLU A 171 21.43 3.78 -10.46
N ASP A 172 20.69 4.71 -9.85
CA ASP A 172 20.99 5.28 -8.52
C ASP A 172 20.37 4.45 -7.38
N GLU A 173 19.12 4.05 -7.55
CA GLU A 173 18.35 3.32 -6.54
C GLU A 173 18.17 1.84 -6.89
N THR A 174 18.72 1.40 -8.03
CA THR A 174 18.79 0.00 -8.48
C THR A 174 17.43 -0.70 -8.58
N PHE A 175 16.36 0.08 -8.75
CA PHE A 175 15.02 -0.47 -8.97
C PHE A 175 14.99 -1.36 -10.21
N ARG A 176 14.09 -2.34 -10.18
CA ARG A 176 13.79 -3.23 -11.31
C ARG A 176 12.32 -3.22 -11.70
N ILE A 177 11.51 -2.54 -10.90
CA ILE A 177 10.07 -2.47 -11.06
C ILE A 177 9.66 -1.02 -10.88
N ILE A 178 8.88 -0.50 -11.81
CA ILE A 178 8.27 0.82 -11.71
C ILE A 178 6.77 0.71 -11.82
N LYS A 179 6.07 1.60 -11.11
CA LYS A 179 4.65 1.82 -11.28
C LYS A 179 4.40 3.26 -11.69
N LEU A 180 3.66 3.46 -12.78
CA LEU A 180 3.32 4.77 -13.31
C LEU A 180 1.88 5.12 -13.00
N SER A 181 1.66 6.27 -12.36
CA SER A 181 0.34 6.88 -12.25
C SER A 181 -0.03 7.54 -13.59
N MET A 182 -1.21 7.21 -14.13
CA MET A 182 -1.66 7.64 -15.47
C MET A 182 -3.06 8.27 -15.49
N CYS A 183 -3.45 8.99 -14.44
CA CYS A 183 -4.81 9.53 -14.31
C CYS A 183 -5.01 10.95 -14.85
N ASP A 184 -3.95 11.60 -15.35
CA ASP A 184 -3.94 13.05 -15.56
C ASP A 184 -4.12 13.48 -17.02
N PHE A 185 -3.73 12.63 -17.98
CA PHE A 185 -3.70 12.95 -19.41
C PHE A 185 -4.44 11.91 -20.27
N GLU A 186 -4.63 12.20 -21.56
CA GLU A 186 -5.30 11.28 -22.46
C GLU A 186 -4.46 10.01 -22.72
N PRO A 187 -5.11 8.85 -22.94
CA PRO A 187 -4.42 7.57 -23.15
C PRO A 187 -3.27 7.59 -24.16
N HIS A 188 -3.41 8.31 -25.28
CA HIS A 188 -2.40 8.34 -26.34
C HIS A 188 -1.06 8.94 -25.90
N ARG A 189 -1.08 9.92 -24.98
CA ARG A 189 0.14 10.50 -24.40
C ARG A 189 0.89 9.49 -23.53
N TYR A 190 0.13 8.66 -22.81
CA TYR A 190 0.70 7.58 -22.02
C TYR A 190 1.20 6.41 -22.88
N ILE A 191 0.55 6.09 -24.01
CA ILE A 191 1.07 5.11 -24.98
C ILE A 191 2.47 5.55 -25.42
N GLU A 192 2.61 6.77 -25.92
CA GLU A 192 3.91 7.33 -26.35
C GLU A 192 4.94 7.30 -25.22
N LEU A 193 4.55 7.71 -24.00
CA LEU A 193 5.42 7.69 -22.83
C LEU A 193 5.97 6.28 -22.53
N ILE A 194 5.10 5.28 -22.56
CA ILE A 194 5.49 3.89 -22.24
C ILE A 194 6.49 3.35 -23.27
N HIS A 195 6.28 3.63 -24.56
CA HIS A 195 7.25 3.29 -25.60
C HIS A 195 8.59 3.98 -25.36
N ASN A 196 8.59 5.27 -25.06
CA ASN A 196 9.81 6.04 -24.78
C ASN A 196 10.55 5.52 -23.54
N ILE A 197 9.83 5.15 -22.47
CA ILE A 197 10.43 4.51 -21.29
C ILE A 197 11.05 3.18 -21.69
N ARG A 198 10.32 2.36 -22.47
CA ARG A 198 10.79 1.04 -22.85
C ARG A 198 12.03 1.10 -23.75
N ASP A 199 12.11 2.07 -24.65
CA ASP A 199 13.31 2.35 -25.45
C ASP A 199 14.52 2.76 -24.58
N GLU A 200 14.28 3.51 -23.49
CA GLU A 200 15.35 4.02 -22.63
C GLU A 200 15.88 2.96 -21.64
N VAL A 201 15.01 2.13 -21.06
CA VAL A 201 15.40 1.17 -20.01
C VAL A 201 15.39 -0.29 -20.44
N GLY A 202 14.91 -0.59 -21.65
CA GLY A 202 14.83 -1.94 -22.18
C GLY A 202 13.87 -2.83 -21.39
N PHE A 203 14.01 -4.14 -21.55
CA PHE A 203 13.03 -5.14 -21.11
C PHE A 203 13.39 -5.82 -19.78
N ASP A 204 14.46 -5.38 -19.11
CA ASP A 204 14.91 -5.86 -17.80
C ASP A 204 14.22 -5.15 -16.63
N VAL A 205 13.32 -4.20 -16.93
CA VAL A 205 12.53 -3.44 -15.96
C VAL A 205 11.05 -3.79 -16.14
N ASP A 206 10.40 -4.24 -15.08
CA ASP A 206 8.96 -4.45 -15.08
C ASP A 206 8.23 -3.11 -14.95
N ILE A 207 7.21 -2.91 -15.78
CA ILE A 207 6.43 -1.67 -15.82
C ILE A 207 4.99 -2.00 -15.45
N ARG A 208 4.50 -1.35 -14.40
CA ARG A 208 3.08 -1.32 -14.01
C ARG A 208 2.51 0.03 -14.31
N VAL A 209 1.21 0.06 -14.55
CA VAL A 209 0.53 1.31 -14.89
C VAL A 209 -0.83 1.40 -14.20
N ASP A 210 -1.18 2.60 -13.72
CA ASP A 210 -2.33 2.80 -12.86
C ASP A 210 -3.10 4.08 -13.23
N PRO A 211 -4.18 3.96 -14.01
CA PRO A 211 -5.09 5.07 -14.32
C PRO A 211 -5.99 5.49 -13.16
N HIS A 212 -5.97 4.84 -12.00
CA HIS A 212 -6.79 5.16 -10.82
C HIS A 212 -8.29 5.26 -11.13
N ALA A 213 -8.82 4.33 -11.93
CA ALA A 213 -10.22 4.29 -12.34
C ALA A 213 -10.70 5.54 -13.10
N SER A 214 -9.79 6.30 -13.71
CA SER A 214 -10.11 7.56 -14.40
C SER A 214 -10.60 7.38 -15.84
N TRP A 215 -10.39 6.23 -16.46
CA TRP A 215 -10.72 5.98 -17.86
C TRP A 215 -12.07 5.29 -18.06
N SER A 216 -12.66 5.53 -19.22
CA SER A 216 -13.70 4.68 -19.78
C SER A 216 -13.14 3.36 -20.31
N GLU A 217 -14.00 2.35 -20.49
CA GLU A 217 -13.61 1.05 -21.07
C GLU A 217 -12.91 1.21 -22.44
N SER A 218 -13.39 2.13 -23.29
CA SER A 218 -12.80 2.39 -24.59
C SER A 218 -11.44 3.11 -24.52
N GLU A 219 -11.25 4.00 -23.54
CA GLU A 219 -9.95 4.65 -23.29
C GLU A 219 -8.92 3.64 -22.79
N ALA A 220 -9.32 2.78 -21.83
CA ALA A 220 -8.48 1.71 -21.31
C ALA A 220 -8.09 0.70 -22.40
N LEU A 221 -9.04 0.23 -23.21
CA LEU A 221 -8.75 -0.71 -24.29
C LEU A 221 -7.78 -0.12 -25.33
N ARG A 222 -7.95 1.15 -25.70
CA ARG A 222 -7.03 1.83 -26.61
C ARG A 222 -5.61 1.89 -26.06
N PHE A 223 -5.46 2.22 -24.77
CA PHE A 223 -4.17 2.21 -24.11
C PHE A 223 -3.57 0.80 -24.14
N MET A 224 -4.32 -0.19 -23.64
CA MET A 224 -3.84 -1.58 -23.52
C MET A 224 -3.35 -2.12 -24.87
N GLN A 225 -4.14 -1.96 -25.93
CA GLN A 225 -3.76 -2.38 -27.29
C GLN A 225 -2.54 -1.63 -27.83
N GLY A 226 -2.35 -0.36 -27.44
CA GLY A 226 -1.24 0.46 -27.89
C GLY A 226 0.12 0.14 -27.25
N VAL A 227 0.12 -0.67 -26.18
CA VAL A 227 1.34 -0.99 -25.41
C VAL A 227 1.51 -2.51 -25.17
N GLU A 228 0.81 -3.37 -25.91
CA GLU A 228 0.94 -4.83 -25.74
C GLU A 228 2.37 -5.32 -26.01
N ASP A 229 3.08 -4.66 -26.93
CA ASP A 229 4.48 -4.93 -27.25
C ASP A 229 5.47 -4.43 -26.19
N CYS A 230 5.03 -3.54 -25.28
CA CYS A 230 5.88 -3.01 -24.20
C CYS A 230 5.99 -3.95 -22.98
N ARG A 231 5.27 -5.08 -22.98
CA ARG A 231 5.21 -6.07 -21.88
C ARG A 231 4.96 -5.42 -20.52
N ILE A 232 3.79 -4.83 -20.36
CA ILE A 232 3.33 -4.28 -19.09
C ILE A 232 3.00 -5.42 -18.14
N GLU A 233 3.50 -5.35 -16.90
CA GLU A 233 3.31 -6.37 -15.85
C GLU A 233 1.82 -6.46 -15.47
N TRP A 234 1.18 -5.32 -15.23
CA TRP A 234 -0.28 -5.18 -15.20
C TRP A 234 -0.75 -3.74 -15.38
N ILE A 235 -2.02 -3.59 -15.73
CA ILE A 235 -2.78 -2.35 -15.60
C ILE A 235 -3.71 -2.42 -14.39
N GLU A 236 -3.59 -1.45 -13.51
CA GLU A 236 -4.33 -1.40 -12.26
C GLU A 236 -5.57 -0.54 -12.38
N GLU A 237 -6.71 -1.07 -11.98
CA GLU A 237 -8.00 -0.35 -11.89
C GLU A 237 -8.25 0.61 -13.08
N PRO A 238 -8.21 0.14 -14.34
CA PRO A 238 -8.27 1.05 -15.49
C PRO A 238 -9.58 1.83 -15.58
N VAL A 239 -10.69 1.26 -15.11
CA VAL A 239 -12.04 1.79 -15.32
C VAL A 239 -12.76 2.00 -13.99
N GLY A 240 -13.29 3.20 -13.78
CA GLY A 240 -14.05 3.56 -12.58
C GLY A 240 -15.57 3.44 -12.70
N GLY A 241 -16.25 4.08 -11.74
CA GLY A 241 -17.71 4.11 -11.66
C GLY A 241 -18.25 3.24 -10.53
N ARG A 242 -19.52 2.83 -10.64
CA ARG A 242 -20.13 1.92 -9.65
C ARG A 242 -19.35 0.60 -9.62
N PHE A 243 -19.28 -0.03 -8.46
CA PHE A 243 -18.51 -1.27 -8.28
C PHE A 243 -18.82 -2.36 -9.33
N GLU A 244 -20.09 -2.58 -9.66
CA GLU A 244 -20.46 -3.56 -10.69
C GLU A 244 -19.90 -3.20 -12.09
N ASN A 245 -19.73 -1.91 -12.39
CA ASN A 245 -19.10 -1.46 -13.64
C ASN A 245 -17.61 -1.81 -13.68
N ILE A 246 -16.88 -1.56 -12.60
CA ILE A 246 -15.47 -1.95 -12.45
C ILE A 246 -15.32 -3.44 -12.77
N PHE A 247 -16.23 -4.26 -12.21
CA PHE A 247 -16.18 -5.69 -12.38
C PHE A 247 -16.49 -6.16 -13.81
N ARG A 248 -17.49 -5.55 -14.43
CA ARG A 248 -17.86 -5.87 -15.82
C ARG A 248 -16.81 -5.41 -16.82
N ALA A 249 -16.29 -4.19 -16.64
CA ALA A 249 -15.28 -3.61 -17.51
C ALA A 249 -13.97 -4.41 -17.43
N GLY A 250 -13.48 -4.70 -16.22
CA GLY A 250 -12.29 -5.54 -16.05
C GLY A 250 -12.46 -6.92 -16.70
N HIS A 251 -13.63 -7.55 -16.53
CA HIS A 251 -13.90 -8.86 -17.14
C HIS A 251 -13.91 -8.82 -18.68
N ARG A 252 -14.35 -7.73 -19.30
CA ARG A 252 -14.29 -7.57 -20.76
C ARG A 252 -12.87 -7.28 -21.22
N LEU A 253 -12.19 -6.34 -20.57
CA LEU A 253 -10.85 -5.88 -20.95
C LEU A 253 -9.84 -7.04 -20.96
N ARG A 254 -9.86 -7.91 -19.94
CA ARG A 254 -8.99 -9.11 -19.91
C ARG A 254 -9.24 -10.13 -21.02
N HIS A 255 -10.41 -10.06 -21.68
CA HIS A 255 -10.72 -10.90 -22.84
C HIS A 255 -10.35 -10.22 -24.16
N MET A 256 -10.01 -8.93 -24.13
CA MET A 256 -9.71 -8.11 -25.31
C MET A 256 -8.23 -7.72 -25.40
N SER A 257 -7.44 -7.95 -24.36
CA SER A 257 -5.99 -7.69 -24.34
C SER A 257 -5.27 -8.75 -23.51
N SER A 258 -3.98 -8.96 -23.79
CA SER A 258 -3.11 -9.86 -23.03
C SER A 258 -2.51 -9.25 -21.77
N ILE A 259 -2.66 -7.94 -21.54
CA ILE A 259 -2.12 -7.27 -20.36
C ILE A 259 -2.95 -7.66 -19.13
N PRO A 260 -2.35 -8.20 -18.05
CA PRO A 260 -3.06 -8.54 -16.83
C PRO A 260 -3.71 -7.31 -16.19
N ILE A 261 -4.88 -7.51 -15.56
CA ILE A 261 -5.55 -6.46 -14.80
C ILE A 261 -5.33 -6.71 -13.30
N SER A 262 -4.96 -5.68 -12.55
CA SER A 262 -4.92 -5.72 -11.09
C SER A 262 -6.04 -4.88 -10.47
N SER A 263 -6.40 -5.21 -9.22
CA SER A 263 -7.27 -4.37 -8.41
C SER A 263 -7.01 -4.53 -6.91
N HIS A 264 -7.18 -3.44 -6.17
CA HIS A 264 -7.20 -3.43 -4.71
C HIS A 264 -8.48 -4.02 -4.14
N VAL A 265 -9.57 -3.91 -4.91
CA VAL A 265 -10.93 -4.23 -4.47
C VAL A 265 -11.38 -5.64 -4.89
N TRP A 266 -10.41 -6.52 -5.16
CA TRP A 266 -10.68 -7.88 -5.59
C TRP A 266 -11.20 -8.82 -4.50
N LEU A 267 -10.50 -8.88 -3.36
CA LEU A 267 -10.86 -9.67 -2.18
C LEU A 267 -11.38 -8.90 -0.96
N PRO A 268 -11.43 -7.56 -0.90
CA PRO A 268 -12.02 -6.94 0.24
C PRO A 268 -13.55 -7.12 0.22
N PRO A 269 -14.14 -7.20 1.40
CA PRO A 269 -15.57 -7.28 1.60
C PRO A 269 -16.29 -6.07 0.99
N LEU A 270 -17.31 -6.33 0.18
CA LEU A 270 -18.29 -5.29 -0.12
C LEU A 270 -19.39 -5.25 0.94
N ARG A 271 -19.48 -4.11 1.61
CA ARG A 271 -20.67 -3.73 2.36
C ARG A 271 -21.63 -2.98 1.45
N ARG A 272 -22.66 -3.66 0.94
CA ARG A 272 -23.75 -3.01 0.18
C ARG A 272 -24.59 -2.06 1.04
N ASP A 273 -24.50 -2.19 2.36
CA ASP A 273 -25.21 -1.44 3.39
C ASP A 273 -24.40 -0.25 3.93
N ALA A 274 -23.09 -0.19 3.68
CA ALA A 274 -22.25 0.93 4.09
C ALA A 274 -22.10 1.91 2.92
N ALA A 275 -22.32 3.20 3.19
CA ALA A 275 -21.87 4.24 2.26
C ALA A 275 -20.35 4.06 2.03
N PRO A 276 -19.84 4.25 0.80
CA PRO A 276 -18.41 4.32 0.56
C PRO A 276 -17.83 5.34 1.54
N ARG A 277 -16.94 4.90 2.43
CA ARG A 277 -16.26 5.86 3.30
C ARG A 277 -15.30 6.65 2.42
N PRO A 278 -15.24 7.99 2.56
CA PRO A 278 -14.21 8.77 1.91
C PRO A 278 -12.83 8.15 2.18
N TYR A 279 -11.95 8.16 1.19
CA TYR A 279 -10.57 7.74 1.36
C TYR A 279 -9.97 8.47 2.58
N GLY A 280 -9.39 7.71 3.52
CA GLY A 280 -8.86 8.25 4.79
C GLY A 280 -9.84 8.29 5.98
N ALA A 281 -11.13 8.01 5.79
CA ALA A 281 -12.13 7.97 6.88
C ALA A 281 -12.22 6.60 7.58
N TYR A 282 -11.09 6.07 8.03
CA TYR A 282 -11.02 4.84 8.81
C TYR A 282 -11.49 5.12 10.26
N VAL A 283 -12.46 4.34 10.74
CA VAL A 283 -13.09 4.51 12.08
C VAL A 283 -12.16 4.02 13.21
N SER A 284 -10.98 3.55 12.85
CA SER A 284 -9.97 2.84 13.65
C SER A 284 -8.56 3.20 13.17
N GLY A 285 -7.55 2.78 13.95
CA GLY A 285 -6.17 2.87 13.50
C GLY A 285 -5.93 2.01 12.26
N ARG A 286 -5.13 2.51 11.31
CA ARG A 286 -4.67 1.71 10.17
C ARG A 286 -4.00 0.43 10.65
N TYR A 287 -4.07 -0.64 9.86
CA TYR A 287 -3.48 -1.97 10.15
C TYR A 287 -4.18 -2.76 11.27
N GLY A 288 -5.49 -2.55 11.47
CA GLY A 288 -6.26 -3.06 12.62
C GLY A 288 -7.01 -4.39 12.43
N ASP A 289 -6.87 -5.12 11.30
CA ASP A 289 -7.56 -6.39 11.01
C ASP A 289 -9.10 -6.34 10.99
N GLU A 290 -9.69 -5.16 10.86
CA GLU A 290 -11.15 -4.97 10.91
C GLU A 290 -11.93 -5.70 9.80
N THR A 291 -11.22 -6.05 8.74
CA THR A 291 -11.79 -6.70 7.57
C THR A 291 -11.72 -8.23 7.65
N LEU A 292 -11.03 -8.78 8.67
CA LEU A 292 -10.87 -10.23 8.87
C LEU A 292 -12.22 -10.96 8.95
N ASP A 293 -13.24 -10.33 9.53
CA ASP A 293 -14.56 -10.92 9.75
C ASP A 293 -15.61 -10.59 8.69
N GLN A 294 -15.25 -9.76 7.73
CA GLN A 294 -16.20 -9.30 6.75
C GLN A 294 -16.36 -10.33 5.62
N PRO A 295 -17.57 -10.56 5.09
CA PRO A 295 -17.81 -11.56 4.06
C PRO A 295 -17.25 -11.14 2.70
N LEU A 296 -16.73 -12.11 1.93
CA LEU A 296 -16.34 -11.91 0.52
C LEU A 296 -17.58 -11.64 -0.37
N ASP A 297 -17.46 -10.83 -1.43
CA ASP A 297 -18.51 -10.71 -2.46
C ASP A 297 -18.42 -11.83 -3.51
N LEU A 298 -18.78 -13.04 -3.08
CA LEU A 298 -18.84 -14.22 -3.94
C LEU A 298 -19.81 -14.06 -5.12
N GLY A 299 -20.81 -13.18 -4.99
CA GLY A 299 -21.77 -12.91 -6.04
C GLY A 299 -21.14 -12.17 -7.22
N ALA A 300 -20.32 -11.15 -6.93
CA ALA A 300 -19.55 -10.45 -7.93
C ALA A 300 -18.54 -11.40 -8.60
N MET A 301 -17.78 -12.16 -7.81
CA MET A 301 -16.80 -13.14 -8.31
C MET A 301 -17.42 -14.22 -9.22
N ARG A 302 -18.63 -14.70 -8.87
CA ARG A 302 -19.37 -15.67 -9.70
C ARG A 302 -19.74 -15.10 -11.07
N ARG A 303 -20.11 -13.82 -11.13
CA ARG A 303 -20.61 -13.16 -12.35
C ARG A 303 -19.49 -12.57 -13.21
N HIS A 304 -18.48 -12.03 -12.57
CA HIS A 304 -17.47 -11.20 -13.16
C HIS A 304 -16.14 -11.61 -12.52
N VAL A 305 -15.18 -12.02 -13.34
CA VAL A 305 -13.80 -12.24 -12.90
C VAL A 305 -12.94 -11.12 -13.52
N PRO A 306 -12.94 -9.90 -12.94
CA PRO A 306 -12.35 -8.70 -13.55
C PRO A 306 -10.82 -8.54 -13.60
N ALA A 307 -10.04 -9.36 -12.90
CA ALA A 307 -8.65 -9.11 -12.58
C ALA A 307 -7.92 -10.45 -12.45
N ASP A 308 -6.64 -10.37 -12.76
CA ASP A 308 -5.68 -11.46 -12.76
C ASP A 308 -4.77 -11.37 -11.52
N VAL A 309 -4.51 -10.15 -11.04
CA VAL A 309 -3.67 -9.85 -9.87
C VAL A 309 -4.50 -9.24 -8.72
N SER A 310 -4.36 -9.79 -7.52
CA SER A 310 -4.93 -9.22 -6.29
C SER A 310 -3.89 -8.38 -5.56
N ALA A 311 -4.13 -7.08 -5.39
CA ALA A 311 -3.23 -6.16 -4.72
C ALA A 311 -3.93 -5.46 -3.54
N PRO A 312 -4.34 -6.18 -2.47
CA PRO A 312 -5.11 -5.61 -1.38
C PRO A 312 -4.36 -4.48 -0.67
N ASP A 313 -5.14 -3.59 -0.04
CA ASP A 313 -4.59 -2.48 0.75
C ASP A 313 -3.92 -2.97 2.04
N ALA A 314 -2.69 -2.52 2.26
CA ALA A 314 -1.91 -2.91 3.43
C ALA A 314 -2.57 -2.50 4.77
N TYR A 315 -3.42 -1.47 4.79
CA TYR A 315 -4.14 -1.04 6.01
C TYR A 315 -5.07 -2.11 6.57
N ALA A 316 -5.41 -3.15 5.80
CA ALA A 316 -6.24 -4.24 6.28
C ALA A 316 -5.64 -4.89 7.54
N GLY A 317 -4.32 -4.90 7.69
CA GLY A 317 -3.60 -5.48 8.82
C GLY A 317 -3.06 -6.89 8.53
N PRO A 318 -2.11 -7.40 9.34
CA PRO A 318 -1.40 -8.64 9.07
C PRO A 318 -2.29 -9.88 8.90
N LEU A 319 -3.33 -10.05 9.72
CA LEU A 319 -4.15 -11.26 9.68
C LEU A 319 -5.21 -11.19 8.58
N ALA A 320 -5.81 -10.02 8.35
CA ALA A 320 -6.72 -9.82 7.24
C ALA A 320 -5.97 -9.97 5.89
N LEU A 321 -4.75 -9.47 5.80
CA LEU A 321 -3.90 -9.69 4.64
C LEU A 321 -3.54 -11.18 4.47
N LYS A 322 -3.18 -11.89 5.54
CA LYS A 322 -2.96 -13.35 5.48
C LYS A 322 -4.17 -14.08 4.89
N ARG A 323 -5.38 -13.74 5.36
CA ARG A 323 -6.64 -14.26 4.80
C ARG A 323 -6.72 -14.00 3.30
N TYR A 324 -6.54 -12.75 2.86
CA TYR A 324 -6.64 -12.40 1.44
C TYR A 324 -5.61 -13.15 0.58
N TYR A 325 -4.37 -13.24 1.04
CA TYR A 325 -3.32 -13.91 0.29
C TYR A 325 -3.52 -15.42 0.19
N ASP A 326 -3.97 -16.08 1.26
CA ASP A 326 -4.32 -17.49 1.22
C ASP A 326 -5.51 -17.75 0.29
N THR A 327 -6.55 -16.92 0.36
CA THR A 327 -7.75 -17.06 -0.47
C THR A 327 -7.43 -16.80 -1.94
N ALA A 328 -6.65 -15.76 -2.27
CA ALA A 328 -6.19 -15.53 -3.63
C ALA A 328 -5.30 -16.68 -4.14
N ARG A 329 -4.42 -17.24 -3.28
CA ARG A 329 -3.63 -18.42 -3.64
C ARG A 329 -4.51 -19.64 -3.91
N PHE A 330 -5.53 -19.89 -3.09
CA PHE A 330 -6.51 -20.96 -3.31
C PHE A 330 -7.21 -20.80 -4.67
N MET A 331 -7.46 -19.56 -5.08
CA MET A 331 -8.01 -19.23 -6.39
C MET A 331 -7.00 -19.31 -7.54
N GLY A 332 -5.69 -19.44 -7.25
CA GLY A 332 -4.66 -19.41 -8.28
C GLY A 332 -4.39 -18.02 -8.86
N MET A 333 -4.60 -16.97 -8.08
CA MET A 333 -4.34 -15.58 -8.48
C MET A 333 -2.92 -15.13 -8.15
N GLU A 334 -2.44 -14.18 -8.94
CA GLU A 334 -1.21 -13.45 -8.66
C GLU A 334 -1.42 -12.43 -7.53
N LEU A 335 -0.36 -12.14 -6.77
CA LEU A 335 -0.41 -11.34 -5.56
C LEU A 335 0.51 -10.11 -5.65
N GLY A 336 -0.04 -8.96 -5.30
CA GLY A 336 0.70 -7.73 -5.02
C GLY A 336 0.32 -7.14 -3.67
N MET A 337 0.81 -5.94 -3.37
CA MET A 337 0.37 -5.17 -2.22
C MET A 337 0.35 -3.69 -2.61
N HIS A 338 -0.81 -3.06 -2.44
CA HIS A 338 -0.96 -1.62 -2.64
C HIS A 338 -0.09 -0.83 -1.67
N SER A 339 0.37 0.36 -2.09
CA SER A 339 0.99 1.33 -1.21
C SER A 339 -0.06 2.04 -0.38
N ALA A 340 0.25 2.24 0.88
CA ALA A 340 -0.64 2.76 1.89
C ALA A 340 -0.22 4.19 2.30
N TYR A 341 0.33 5.01 1.39
CA TYR A 341 0.92 6.33 1.70
C TYR A 341 1.58 6.33 3.08
N GLU A 342 2.72 5.67 3.16
CA GLU A 342 3.33 5.28 4.42
C GLU A 342 4.71 5.89 4.65
N LEU A 343 5.05 6.12 5.91
CA LEU A 343 6.42 6.43 6.35
C LEU A 343 7.05 5.18 6.99
N GLY A 344 8.10 5.35 7.79
CA GLY A 344 8.90 4.26 8.32
C GLY A 344 8.11 3.17 9.05
N PRO A 345 7.21 3.50 10.00
CA PRO A 345 6.41 2.50 10.70
C PRO A 345 5.46 1.72 9.77
N GLY A 346 4.73 2.42 8.90
CA GLY A 346 3.87 1.80 7.90
C GLY A 346 4.66 0.94 6.90
N THR A 347 5.85 1.37 6.48
CA THR A 347 6.75 0.58 5.63
C THR A 347 7.22 -0.68 6.36
N ALA A 348 7.62 -0.56 7.64
CA ALA A 348 8.08 -1.69 8.45
C ALA A 348 7.01 -2.79 8.55
N ILE A 349 5.76 -2.44 8.88
CA ILE A 349 4.68 -3.44 9.00
C ILE A 349 4.40 -4.12 7.65
N ARG A 350 4.48 -3.40 6.52
CA ARG A 350 4.31 -3.97 5.17
C ARG A 350 5.38 -5.01 4.87
N LEU A 351 6.64 -4.71 5.20
CA LEU A 351 7.75 -5.65 5.06
C LEU A 351 7.59 -6.87 5.97
N HIS A 352 7.13 -6.68 7.21
CA HIS A 352 6.82 -7.78 8.12
C HIS A 352 5.70 -8.67 7.59
N VAL A 353 4.62 -8.09 7.07
CA VAL A 353 3.51 -8.84 6.45
C VAL A 353 4.01 -9.59 5.23
N ALA A 354 4.86 -8.99 4.40
CA ALA A 354 5.42 -9.68 3.25
C ALA A 354 6.25 -10.91 3.67
N ALA A 355 7.10 -10.81 4.68
CA ALA A 355 7.89 -11.94 5.18
C ALA A 355 7.05 -13.01 5.92
N PHE A 356 5.90 -12.61 6.47
CA PHE A 356 4.97 -13.49 7.18
C PHE A 356 4.00 -14.21 6.25
N ALA A 357 3.19 -13.45 5.51
CA ALA A 357 2.01 -13.94 4.82
C ALA A 357 2.30 -14.43 3.39
N PHE A 358 3.42 -14.00 2.79
CA PHE A 358 3.68 -14.35 1.40
C PHE A 358 4.22 -15.78 1.26
N PRO A 359 3.61 -16.58 0.36
CA PRO A 359 4.01 -17.94 0.13
C PRO A 359 5.24 -17.98 -0.77
N TYR A 360 6.42 -17.67 -0.26
CA TYR A 360 7.66 -17.87 -1.00
C TYR A 360 7.93 -19.36 -1.19
N THR A 361 7.45 -19.93 -2.29
CA THR A 361 7.86 -21.27 -2.72
C THR A 361 9.11 -21.17 -3.58
N ILE A 362 10.29 -21.04 -2.95
CA ILE A 362 11.64 -21.24 -3.56
C ILE A 362 12.05 -20.08 -4.53
N PRO A 363 13.35 -19.71 -4.63
CA PRO A 363 13.71 -18.31 -4.59
C PRO A 363 13.75 -17.61 -5.93
N TYR A 364 13.16 -16.41 -5.94
CA TYR A 364 13.36 -15.31 -6.90
C TYR A 364 14.86 -15.00 -7.18
N HIS A 365 15.80 -15.51 -6.38
CA HIS A 365 17.25 -15.30 -6.54
C HIS A 365 18.04 -16.42 -7.25
N ILE A 366 17.41 -17.48 -7.79
CA ILE A 366 18.16 -18.57 -8.49
C ILE A 366 17.71 -18.84 -9.95
N VAL A 367 16.69 -18.17 -10.51
CA VAL A 367 16.22 -18.49 -11.87
C VAL A 367 16.18 -17.25 -12.78
N HIS A 368 17.33 -16.62 -12.99
CA HIS A 368 17.56 -15.90 -14.24
C HIS A 368 17.93 -16.92 -15.32
N GLY A 369 16.96 -17.24 -16.18
CA GLY A 369 17.20 -18.02 -17.40
C GLY A 369 16.13 -19.05 -17.79
N ASN A 370 14.83 -18.70 -17.76
CA ASN A 370 13.81 -19.23 -18.69
C ASN A 370 12.44 -18.56 -18.47
N GLY A 371 11.74 -18.27 -19.56
CA GLY A 371 10.59 -17.37 -19.64
C GLY A 371 9.23 -17.90 -19.14
N THR A 372 9.14 -18.37 -17.91
CA THR A 372 7.87 -18.49 -17.15
C THR A 372 8.17 -18.51 -15.64
N MET A 373 7.55 -17.61 -14.87
CA MET A 373 7.71 -17.51 -13.41
C MET A 373 6.99 -18.62 -12.65
N PRO A 374 7.64 -19.36 -11.74
CA PRO A 374 6.93 -20.18 -10.75
C PRO A 374 6.63 -19.34 -9.48
N MET A 375 5.34 -19.01 -9.28
CA MET A 375 4.67 -18.43 -8.09
C MET A 375 5.05 -16.96 -7.75
N SER A 376 4.33 -15.97 -8.30
CA SER A 376 3.05 -15.36 -7.85
C SER A 376 3.13 -14.24 -6.79
N LEU A 377 4.32 -13.74 -6.45
CA LEU A 377 4.44 -12.49 -5.70
C LEU A 377 5.21 -11.45 -6.50
N HIS A 378 4.52 -10.35 -6.76
CA HIS A 378 5.08 -9.17 -7.38
C HIS A 378 5.68 -8.24 -6.32
N GLY A 379 6.67 -7.42 -6.71
CA GLY A 379 7.22 -6.40 -5.80
C GLY A 379 6.13 -5.52 -5.20
N LEU A 380 6.33 -5.02 -3.98
CA LEU A 380 5.32 -4.21 -3.29
C LEU A 380 5.30 -2.81 -3.90
N ASP A 381 4.13 -2.23 -4.13
CA ASP A 381 4.05 -0.82 -4.52
C ASP A 381 4.45 0.05 -3.34
N ALA A 382 5.28 1.09 -3.53
CA ALA A 382 5.57 2.02 -2.44
C ALA A 382 5.69 3.45 -2.96
N HIS A 383 5.04 4.39 -2.28
CA HIS A 383 5.33 5.82 -2.42
C HIS A 383 6.61 6.21 -1.65
N TYR A 384 7.22 5.28 -0.91
CA TYR A 384 8.32 5.55 -0.01
C TYR A 384 9.55 6.17 -0.69
N ASN A 385 9.83 5.86 -1.96
CA ASN A 385 10.90 6.51 -2.75
C ASN A 385 10.69 8.03 -2.92
N GLN A 386 9.46 8.51 -2.76
CA GLN A 386 9.06 9.87 -3.13
C GLN A 386 8.99 10.84 -1.94
N TRP A 387 9.10 10.35 -0.71
CA TRP A 387 9.24 11.21 0.46
C TRP A 387 10.64 11.83 0.52
N VAL A 388 10.72 13.08 0.98
CA VAL A 388 12.00 13.74 1.21
C VAL A 388 12.76 13.13 2.39
N GLY A 389 12.04 12.60 3.39
CA GLY A 389 12.60 12.05 4.61
C GLY A 389 11.68 11.01 5.28
N ASP A 390 11.90 10.79 6.56
CA ASP A 390 11.13 9.88 7.43
C ASP A 390 11.17 10.41 8.88
N VAL A 391 10.47 9.73 9.80
CA VAL A 391 10.35 10.08 11.22
C VAL A 391 10.87 8.97 12.15
N ILE A 392 11.53 7.95 11.61
CA ILE A 392 12.15 6.87 12.39
C ILE A 392 13.63 7.15 12.66
N LYS A 393 14.17 6.56 13.72
CA LYS A 393 15.60 6.64 14.02
C LYS A 393 16.44 6.10 12.86
N GLY A 394 17.46 6.86 12.47
CA GLY A 394 18.28 6.56 11.30
C GLY A 394 17.69 7.07 9.98
N GLY A 395 16.51 7.70 10.02
CA GLY A 395 15.83 8.26 8.85
C GLY A 395 15.28 7.18 7.92
N LYS A 396 15.17 7.52 6.64
CA LYS A 396 14.58 6.67 5.62
C LYS A 396 15.35 5.37 5.44
N MET A 397 14.64 4.23 5.36
CA MET A 397 15.23 2.93 5.09
C MET A 397 15.93 2.92 3.72
N PRO A 398 17.18 2.43 3.64
CA PRO A 398 17.92 2.40 2.39
C PRO A 398 17.38 1.30 1.46
N TYR A 399 17.27 1.63 0.17
CA TYR A 399 17.07 0.62 -0.87
C TYR A 399 18.37 -0.12 -1.16
N GLU A 400 18.30 -1.44 -1.30
CA GLU A 400 19.40 -2.30 -1.71
C GLU A 400 18.96 -3.16 -2.90
N ASP A 401 19.46 -2.88 -4.10
CA ASP A 401 19.05 -3.57 -5.35
C ASP A 401 17.54 -3.51 -5.59
N GLY A 402 16.93 -2.33 -5.42
CA GLY A 402 15.48 -2.14 -5.57
C GLY A 402 14.63 -2.84 -4.51
N CYS A 403 15.25 -3.29 -3.42
CA CYS A 403 14.58 -3.98 -2.33
C CYS A 403 14.72 -3.22 -1.00
N LEU A 404 13.79 -3.47 -0.08
CA LEU A 404 13.93 -3.09 1.32
C LEU A 404 14.14 -4.33 2.20
N ARG A 405 14.92 -4.18 3.27
CA ARG A 405 15.12 -5.24 4.26
C ARG A 405 14.08 -5.15 5.37
N VAL A 406 13.52 -6.29 5.74
CA VAL A 406 12.65 -6.40 6.91
C VAL A 406 13.48 -6.07 8.16
N PRO A 407 13.03 -5.15 9.03
CA PRO A 407 13.72 -4.86 10.28
C PRO A 407 13.87 -6.10 11.17
N GLU A 408 15.04 -6.22 11.82
CA GLU A 408 15.41 -7.38 12.65
C GLU A 408 15.34 -7.10 14.17
N GLY A 409 14.95 -5.88 14.55
CA GLY A 409 14.64 -5.54 15.94
C GLY A 409 13.32 -6.18 16.41
N THR A 410 13.04 -6.11 17.71
CA THR A 410 11.79 -6.62 18.27
C THR A 410 10.59 -5.77 17.83
N GLY A 411 9.40 -6.37 17.75
CA GLY A 411 8.23 -5.66 17.23
C GLY A 411 8.38 -5.39 15.74
N LEU A 412 8.16 -4.14 15.35
CA LEU A 412 8.42 -3.66 13.99
C LEU A 412 9.90 -3.35 13.71
N GLY A 413 10.75 -3.43 14.73
CA GLY A 413 12.17 -3.12 14.61
C GLY A 413 12.48 -1.65 14.24
N VAL A 414 11.53 -0.74 14.46
CA VAL A 414 11.68 0.70 14.28
C VAL A 414 11.22 1.46 15.51
N GLU A 415 11.80 2.64 15.72
CA GLU A 415 11.45 3.57 16.78
C GLU A 415 11.31 4.96 16.17
N LEU A 416 10.38 5.77 16.69
CA LEU A 416 10.25 7.16 16.27
C LEU A 416 11.45 7.97 16.74
N ASP A 417 11.86 8.92 15.91
CA ASP A 417 12.88 9.92 16.21
C ASP A 417 12.18 11.24 16.56
N HIS A 418 12.31 11.67 17.81
CA HIS A 418 11.59 12.84 18.31
C HIS A 418 12.13 14.14 17.73
N ASP A 419 13.40 14.19 17.32
CA ASP A 419 13.97 15.36 16.66
C ASP A 419 13.41 15.47 15.22
N LEU A 420 13.29 14.35 14.50
CA LEU A 420 12.66 14.33 13.17
C LEU A 420 11.15 14.60 13.23
N LEU A 421 10.45 14.08 14.25
CA LEU A 421 9.04 14.42 14.48
C LEU A 421 8.84 15.93 14.69
N ASP A 422 9.79 16.59 15.36
CA ASP A 422 9.77 18.04 15.56
C ASP A 422 10.16 18.80 14.29
N GLU A 423 11.14 18.31 13.54
CA GLU A 423 11.54 18.84 12.22
C GLU A 423 10.36 18.84 11.24
N TYR A 424 9.65 17.71 11.11
CA TYR A 424 8.50 17.56 10.22
C TYR A 424 7.17 17.95 10.88
N ARG A 425 7.17 18.45 12.11
CA ARG A 425 5.94 18.81 12.84
C ARG A 425 5.02 19.65 11.97
N TRP A 426 3.75 19.23 11.92
CA TRP A 426 2.71 19.97 11.20
C TRP A 426 2.48 21.32 11.90
N THR A 427 2.54 22.40 11.12
CA THR A 427 2.16 23.75 11.55
C THR A 427 1.33 24.40 10.45
N GLU A 428 0.48 25.36 10.83
CA GLU A 428 -0.28 26.15 9.86
C GLU A 428 0.63 26.84 8.85
N GLU A 429 1.77 27.39 9.31
CA GLU A 429 2.75 28.04 8.45
C GLU A 429 3.32 27.11 7.35
N LYS A 430 3.70 25.87 7.71
CA LYS A 430 4.19 24.89 6.73
C LYS A 430 3.08 24.45 5.78
N GLN A 431 1.87 24.24 6.30
CA GLN A 431 0.71 23.90 5.48
C GLN A 431 0.38 25.00 4.47
N ASP A 432 0.42 26.26 4.91
CA ASP A 432 0.14 27.44 4.09
C ASP A 432 1.18 27.62 2.97
N LEU A 433 2.45 27.32 3.25
CA LEU A 433 3.50 27.32 2.22
C LEU A 433 3.15 26.37 1.07
N HIS A 434 2.83 25.12 1.39
CA HIS A 434 2.44 24.11 0.39
C HIS A 434 1.12 24.46 -0.29
N THR A 435 0.16 25.01 0.44
CA THR A 435 -1.13 25.45 -0.10
C THR A 435 -0.94 26.54 -1.16
N ARG A 436 -0.16 27.59 -0.86
CA ARG A 436 0.14 28.66 -1.82
C ARG A 436 0.88 28.14 -3.05
N HIS A 437 1.81 27.20 -2.87
CA HIS A 437 2.54 26.56 -3.97
C HIS A 437 1.59 25.81 -4.91
N ILE A 438 0.70 24.98 -4.35
CA ILE A 438 -0.33 24.26 -5.10
C ILE A 438 -1.26 25.23 -5.84
N GLU A 439 -1.72 26.29 -5.18
CA GLU A 439 -2.58 27.31 -5.81
C GLU A 439 -1.88 27.99 -7.00
N ALA A 440 -0.58 28.31 -6.88
CA ALA A 440 0.19 28.86 -7.97
C ALA A 440 0.32 27.89 -9.16
N ILE A 441 0.55 26.60 -8.90
CA ILE A 441 0.56 25.56 -9.93
C ILE A 441 -0.79 25.52 -10.66
N ARG A 442 -1.89 25.43 -9.90
CA ARG A 442 -3.26 25.34 -10.44
C ARG A 442 -3.62 26.56 -11.29
N ALA A 443 -3.35 27.76 -10.80
CA ALA A 443 -3.62 29.00 -11.52
C ALA A 443 -2.85 29.09 -12.85
N ASN A 444 -1.61 28.59 -12.87
CA ASN A 444 -0.75 28.64 -14.05
C ASN A 444 -1.02 27.52 -15.07
N HIS A 445 -1.41 26.33 -14.62
CA HIS A 445 -1.53 25.14 -15.48
C HIS A 445 -2.97 24.71 -15.73
N LEU A 446 -3.87 24.78 -14.76
CA LEU A 446 -5.25 24.29 -14.94
C LEU A 446 -6.17 25.42 -15.40
N ASP A 447 -6.18 26.54 -14.67
CA ASP A 447 -7.13 27.63 -14.93
C ASP A 447 -6.84 28.33 -16.25
N ARG A 448 -5.56 28.52 -16.58
CA ARG A 448 -5.15 29.09 -17.89
C ARG A 448 -5.49 28.19 -19.07
N LEU A 449 -5.50 26.87 -18.88
CA LEU A 449 -5.88 25.91 -19.91
C LEU A 449 -7.39 25.66 -19.97
N GLY A 450 -8.18 26.24 -19.05
CA GLY A 450 -9.63 26.18 -19.05
C GLY A 450 -10.20 24.81 -18.66
N TRP A 451 -9.44 23.99 -17.93
CA TRP A 451 -9.87 22.65 -17.49
C TRP A 451 -11.14 22.74 -16.64
N ARG A 452 -12.04 21.76 -16.78
CA ARG A 452 -13.30 21.67 -16.03
C ARG A 452 -13.41 20.34 -15.32
N LYS A 453 -14.07 20.31 -14.15
CA LYS A 453 -14.45 19.05 -13.51
C LYS A 453 -15.54 18.36 -14.33
N ASP A 454 -15.29 17.10 -14.68
CA ASP A 454 -16.28 16.23 -15.29
C ASP A 454 -17.30 15.72 -14.25
N ARG A 455 -18.25 14.90 -14.70
CA ARG A 455 -19.31 14.35 -13.84
C ARG A 455 -18.79 13.35 -12.79
N MET A 456 -17.59 12.80 -13.00
CA MET A 456 -16.93 11.87 -12.08
C MET A 456 -16.01 12.61 -11.08
N GLY A 457 -15.87 13.94 -11.23
CA GLY A 457 -15.06 14.78 -10.36
C GLY A 457 -13.62 14.97 -10.83
N TRP A 458 -13.23 14.39 -11.97
CA TRP A 458 -11.90 14.52 -12.57
C TRP A 458 -11.78 15.80 -13.37
N LEU A 459 -10.63 16.47 -13.33
CA LEU A 459 -10.37 17.68 -14.10
C LEU A 459 -9.91 17.26 -15.52
N ARG A 460 -10.54 17.80 -16.56
CA ARG A 460 -10.21 17.58 -17.98
C ARG A 460 -10.27 18.87 -18.78
#